data_AF-Q7XT98-F1
#
_entry.id   AF-Q7XT98-F1
#
_cell.length_a   1.000
_cell.length_b   1.000
_cell.length_c   1.000
_cell.angle_alpha   90.00
_cell.angle_beta   90.00
_cell.angle_gamma   90.00
#
_symmetry.space_group_name_H-M   'P 1'
#
loop_
_entity.id
_entity.type
_entity.pdbx_description
1 polymer ?
#
loop_
_entity_poly.entity_id
_entity_poly.type
_entity_poly.pdbx_seq_one_letter_code
_entity_poly.pdbx_strand_id
1 'polypeptide(L)'
;MMKAYDRVEWSFLHGCLLKLGFADPWIQTVMRCVTSVRYAVRINGELTNPVTPSRGLRQGDPISPYLFLLCTEGLSSILQKKESMGVIQGIRNGRLGPPISHLLFADDSIFFARSDLHSVQGLKDALQAYCKASGQKINLQKSSIFFGQNCLEDIKNSVKETLQVSVEILQDTYLGMPTEIGRASTGSFHFLPERVWRRVNGWNDRPMSRARKETMLKAVAQAIPTYVMSCFKLPVSTCEKMKSCILDHWWGFEDGKKKMHWRSWEWMTTPKSLGGMGFRDLGLFNQAMLARQGWRIVTDLVSLCARVLKGRYFPNSDLWNAPKPTATSFTWPSILFGRDLLRKGVRWGIGNGSSVKILKDHWIPGIKPSMVRPLLPLPEDVTVDFLVNDAIGEWDEDKVFSFFDETTAQQILQIPVSAHGGEDFIS
;
A
#
# COMPACT_ATOMS: atom_id res chain seq x y z
N MET A 1 12.85 8.91 -14.60
CA MET A 1 13.02 9.32 -16.02
C MET A 1 13.43 10.80 -16.11
N MET A 2 13.99 11.29 -17.21
CA MET A 2 14.32 12.72 -17.40
C MET A 2 13.14 13.46 -18.04
N LYS A 3 12.59 14.50 -17.39
CA LYS A 3 11.45 15.29 -17.89
C LYS A 3 10.31 14.40 -18.39
N ALA A 4 9.81 13.54 -17.51
CA ALA A 4 8.99 12.39 -17.88
C ALA A 4 7.73 12.76 -18.70
N TYR A 5 7.00 13.80 -18.30
CA TYR A 5 5.82 14.25 -19.04
C TYR A 5 6.21 14.90 -20.38
N ASP A 6 7.27 15.70 -20.43
CA ASP A 6 7.62 16.54 -21.58
C ASP A 6 8.18 15.75 -22.78
N ARG A 7 8.60 14.49 -22.56
CA ARG A 7 9.32 13.68 -23.55
C ARG A 7 8.48 12.62 -24.27
N VAL A 8 7.22 12.43 -23.88
CA VAL A 8 6.35 11.38 -24.46
C VAL A 8 6.07 11.69 -25.93
N GLU A 9 6.51 10.81 -26.83
CA GLU A 9 6.17 10.91 -28.26
C GLU A 9 4.69 10.58 -28.49
N TRP A 10 3.97 11.47 -29.17
CA TRP A 10 2.52 11.33 -29.40
C TRP A 10 2.18 10.13 -30.27
N SER A 11 3.02 9.79 -31.24
CA SER A 11 2.86 8.60 -32.08
C SER A 11 2.96 7.30 -31.27
N PHE A 12 3.85 7.26 -30.28
CA PHE A 12 3.97 6.14 -29.35
C PHE A 12 2.72 6.00 -28.48
N LEU A 13 2.26 7.11 -27.87
CA LEU A 13 1.02 7.11 -27.08
C LEU A 13 -0.17 6.60 -27.90
N HIS A 14 -0.37 7.12 -29.11
CA HIS A 14 -1.43 6.66 -30.01
C HIS A 14 -1.33 5.16 -30.31
N GLY A 15 -0.12 4.68 -30.61
CA GLY A 15 0.14 3.25 -30.82
C GLY A 15 -0.15 2.38 -29.59
N CYS A 16 0.21 2.84 -28.39
CA CYS A 16 -0.12 2.18 -27.13
C CYS A 16 -1.63 2.07 -26.93
N LEU A 17 -2.38 3.17 -27.14
CA LEU A 17 -3.84 3.16 -26.98
C LEU A 17 -4.52 2.19 -27.96
N LEU A 18 -4.06 2.15 -29.22
CA LEU A 18 -4.56 1.17 -30.20
C LEU A 18 -4.29 -0.27 -29.75
N LYS A 19 -3.08 -0.56 -29.25
CA LYS A 19 -2.70 -1.91 -28.80
C LYS A 19 -3.40 -2.35 -27.52
N LEU A 20 -3.79 -1.41 -26.66
CA LEU A 20 -4.61 -1.67 -25.48
C LEU A 20 -6.09 -1.92 -25.81
N GLY A 21 -6.49 -1.77 -27.09
CA GLY A 21 -7.83 -2.10 -27.55
C GLY A 21 -8.87 -0.99 -27.37
N PHE A 22 -8.44 0.26 -27.16
CA PHE A 22 -9.37 1.38 -27.13
C PHE A 22 -9.98 1.64 -28.51
N ALA A 23 -11.24 2.05 -28.54
CA ALA A 23 -11.95 2.36 -29.79
C ALA A 23 -11.35 3.58 -30.48
N ASP A 24 -11.14 3.51 -31.79
CA ASP A 24 -10.50 4.58 -32.57
C ASP A 24 -11.16 5.97 -32.38
N PRO A 25 -12.50 6.13 -32.40
CA PRO A 25 -13.12 7.43 -32.14
C PRO A 25 -12.76 8.06 -30.78
N TRP A 26 -12.60 7.21 -29.76
CA TRP A 26 -12.18 7.65 -28.43
C TRP A 26 -10.71 8.05 -28.43
N ILE A 27 -9.85 7.27 -29.08
CA ILE A 27 -8.42 7.59 -29.23
C ILE A 27 -8.26 8.94 -29.93
N GLN A 28 -8.99 9.19 -31.02
CA GLN A 28 -8.93 10.47 -31.74
C GLN A 28 -9.34 11.64 -30.82
N THR A 29 -10.34 11.44 -29.97
CA THR A 29 -10.78 12.46 -29.01
C THR A 29 -9.70 12.77 -27.98
N VAL A 30 -9.10 11.73 -27.39
CA VAL A 30 -7.99 11.87 -26.44
C VAL A 30 -6.78 12.54 -27.10
N MET A 31 -6.41 12.10 -28.30
CA MET A 31 -5.26 12.67 -29.00
C MET A 31 -5.49 14.12 -29.37
N ARG A 32 -6.71 14.54 -29.75
CA ARG A 32 -7.00 15.98 -29.96
C ARG A 32 -6.70 16.80 -28.72
N CYS A 33 -7.07 16.34 -27.52
CA CYS A 33 -6.74 17.03 -26.26
C CYS A 33 -5.23 17.14 -26.04
N VAL A 34 -4.47 16.12 -26.41
CA VAL A 34 -3.01 16.08 -26.27
C VAL A 34 -2.31 16.98 -27.29
N THR A 35 -2.75 16.95 -28.55
CA THR A 35 -2.03 17.60 -29.66
C THR A 35 -2.44 19.06 -29.90
N SER A 36 -3.60 19.51 -29.38
CA SER A 36 -4.08 20.87 -29.58
C SER A 36 -3.49 21.91 -28.61
N VAL A 37 -2.65 21.48 -27.67
CA VAL A 37 -2.10 22.35 -26.62
C VAL A 37 -1.18 23.39 -27.24
N ARG A 38 -1.23 24.63 -26.74
CA ARG A 38 -0.28 25.71 -27.08
C ARG A 38 0.23 26.33 -25.78
N TYR A 39 1.52 26.64 -25.75
CA TYR A 39 2.18 27.24 -24.58
C TYR A 39 2.62 28.66 -24.89
N ALA A 40 2.42 29.59 -23.96
CA ALA A 40 3.03 30.92 -24.00
C ALA A 40 3.65 31.20 -22.64
N VAL A 41 4.82 31.82 -22.62
CA VAL A 41 5.51 32.19 -21.38
C VAL A 41 5.15 33.64 -21.08
N ARG A 42 4.80 33.94 -19.82
CA ARG A 42 4.60 35.33 -19.39
C ARG A 42 5.94 35.90 -18.91
N ILE A 43 6.45 36.90 -19.61
CA ILE A 43 7.69 37.60 -19.26
C ILE A 43 7.33 39.07 -19.01
N ASN A 44 7.63 39.58 -17.81
CA ASN A 44 7.34 40.96 -17.40
C ASN A 44 5.87 41.41 -17.60
N GLY A 45 4.91 40.48 -17.46
CA GLY A 45 3.48 40.77 -17.63
C GLY A 45 2.95 40.54 -19.04
N GLU A 46 3.82 40.46 -20.05
CA GLU A 46 3.45 40.20 -21.44
C GLU A 46 3.58 38.71 -21.78
N LEU A 47 2.67 38.20 -22.62
CA LEU A 47 2.73 36.83 -23.11
C LEU A 47 3.59 36.79 -24.38
N THR A 48 4.51 35.84 -24.43
CA THR A 48 5.26 35.53 -25.66
C THR A 48 4.33 34.98 -26.74
N ASN A 49 4.84 34.94 -27.98
CA ASN A 49 4.17 34.20 -29.05
C ASN A 49 3.93 32.73 -28.65
N PRO A 50 2.75 32.16 -28.98
CA PRO A 50 2.45 30.78 -28.65
C PRO A 50 3.38 29.79 -29.35
N VAL A 51 3.91 28.85 -28.58
CA VAL A 51 4.69 27.71 -29.04
C VAL A 51 3.79 26.48 -29.08
N THR A 52 3.77 25.79 -30.21
CA THR A 52 3.06 24.52 -30.35
C THR A 52 4.04 23.37 -30.09
N PRO A 53 3.81 22.54 -29.05
CA PRO A 53 4.64 21.37 -28.79
C PRO A 53 4.46 20.33 -29.90
N SER A 54 5.49 19.51 -30.13
CA SER A 54 5.41 18.32 -31.00
C SER A 54 5.35 17.00 -30.23
N ARG A 55 5.54 17.07 -28.90
CA ARG A 55 5.55 15.93 -27.97
C ARG A 55 5.27 16.38 -26.55
N GLY A 56 5.06 15.41 -25.69
CA GLY A 56 4.88 15.58 -24.26
C GLY A 56 3.41 15.68 -23.85
N LEU A 57 3.18 15.53 -22.55
CA LEU A 57 1.89 15.58 -21.89
C LEU A 57 1.83 16.82 -21.00
N ARG A 58 0.68 17.51 -20.98
CA ARG A 58 0.52 18.75 -20.23
C ARG A 58 0.51 18.46 -18.73
N GLN A 59 1.47 19.03 -17.99
CA GLN A 59 1.46 18.97 -16.53
C GLN A 59 0.33 19.83 -15.97
N GLY A 60 -0.40 19.27 -14.99
CA GLY A 60 -1.60 19.90 -14.41
C GLY A 60 -2.90 19.60 -15.17
N ASP A 61 -2.84 18.90 -16.30
CA ASP A 61 -4.01 18.32 -16.96
C ASP A 61 -4.44 17.03 -16.23
N PRO A 62 -5.72 16.89 -15.82
CA PRO A 62 -6.22 15.68 -15.16
C PRO A 62 -5.99 14.38 -15.93
N ILE A 63 -5.95 14.39 -17.27
CA ILE A 63 -5.81 13.16 -18.07
C ILE A 63 -4.35 12.72 -18.23
N SER A 64 -3.41 13.66 -18.22
CA SER A 64 -1.99 13.42 -18.49
C SER A 64 -1.36 12.33 -17.60
N PRO A 65 -1.61 12.26 -16.28
CA PRO A 65 -1.06 11.20 -15.44
C PRO A 65 -1.51 9.79 -15.87
N TYR A 66 -2.77 9.63 -16.27
CA TYR A 66 -3.29 8.35 -16.74
C TYR A 66 -2.67 7.95 -18.08
N LEU A 67 -2.57 8.89 -19.03
CA LEU A 67 -1.91 8.64 -20.31
C LEU A 67 -0.43 8.28 -20.14
N PHE A 68 0.24 8.90 -19.18
CA PHE A 68 1.62 8.57 -18.83
C PHE A 68 1.72 7.12 -18.32
N LEU A 69 0.81 6.69 -17.44
CA LEU A 69 0.77 5.31 -16.97
C LEU A 69 0.54 4.30 -18.10
N LEU A 70 -0.38 4.60 -19.03
CA LEU A 70 -0.61 3.75 -20.21
C LEU A 70 0.62 3.67 -21.13
N CYS A 71 1.40 4.75 -21.25
CA CYS A 71 2.68 4.71 -21.96
C CYS A 71 3.71 3.81 -21.25
N THR A 72 3.78 3.91 -19.91
CA THR A 72 4.73 3.08 -19.13
C THR A 72 4.39 1.58 -19.17
N GLU A 73 3.14 1.21 -19.48
CA GLU A 73 2.77 -0.19 -19.72
C GLU A 73 3.59 -0.82 -20.85
N GLY A 74 3.99 -0.03 -21.86
CA GLY A 74 4.89 -0.50 -22.92
C GLY A 74 6.24 -0.98 -22.38
N LEU A 75 6.79 -0.32 -21.36
CA LEU A 75 8.02 -0.75 -20.69
C LEU A 75 7.80 -2.04 -19.89
N SER A 76 6.73 -2.09 -19.11
CA SER A 76 6.31 -3.29 -18.35
C SER A 76 6.18 -4.50 -19.27
N SER A 77 5.47 -4.35 -20.39
CA SER A 77 5.27 -5.40 -21.40
C SER A 77 6.58 -5.90 -22.02
N ILE A 78 7.54 -5.00 -22.33
CA ILE A 78 8.86 -5.41 -22.85
C ILE A 78 9.62 -6.23 -21.81
N LEU A 79 9.62 -5.79 -20.54
CA LEU A 79 10.32 -6.46 -19.46
C LEU A 79 9.71 -7.83 -19.15
N GLN A 80 8.38 -7.92 -19.06
CA GLN A 80 7.66 -9.18 -18.87
C GLN A 80 7.93 -10.16 -20.02
N LYS A 81 7.97 -9.69 -21.26
CA LYS A 81 8.35 -10.53 -22.40
C LYS A 81 9.76 -11.08 -22.25
N LYS A 82 10.75 -10.24 -21.92
CA LYS A 82 12.13 -10.69 -21.69
C LYS A 82 12.25 -11.66 -20.51
N GLU A 83 11.45 -11.46 -19.47
CA GLU A 83 11.36 -12.37 -18.33
C GLU A 83 10.76 -13.73 -18.73
N SER A 84 9.69 -13.74 -19.52
CA SER A 84 9.08 -14.99 -20.03
C SER A 84 10.02 -15.78 -20.95
N MET A 85 10.91 -15.09 -21.66
CA MET A 85 11.96 -15.70 -22.50
C MET A 85 13.19 -16.16 -21.69
N GLY A 86 13.22 -15.91 -20.38
CA GLY A 86 14.36 -16.25 -19.51
C GLY A 86 15.58 -15.34 -19.66
N VAL A 87 15.48 -14.24 -20.42
CA VAL A 87 16.58 -13.29 -20.65
C VAL A 87 16.85 -12.45 -19.40
N ILE A 88 15.79 -11.99 -18.74
CA ILE A 88 15.86 -11.28 -17.46
C ILE A 88 15.26 -12.19 -16.39
N GLN A 89 15.94 -12.32 -15.24
CA GLN A 89 15.39 -13.02 -14.09
C GLN A 89 15.12 -12.02 -12.97
N GLY A 90 13.84 -11.79 -12.68
CA GLY A 90 13.41 -10.99 -11.53
C GLY A 90 13.73 -11.64 -10.19
N ILE A 91 13.65 -10.86 -9.12
CA ILE A 91 13.86 -11.36 -7.75
C ILE A 91 12.58 -12.02 -7.25
N ARG A 92 12.73 -13.19 -6.62
CA ARG A 92 11.62 -13.88 -5.94
C ARG A 92 11.74 -13.72 -4.43
N ASN A 93 10.62 -13.39 -3.80
CA ASN A 93 10.52 -13.33 -2.35
C ASN A 93 9.88 -14.62 -1.82
N GLY A 94 10.69 -15.52 -1.27
CA GLY A 94 10.22 -16.87 -0.88
C GLY A 94 10.16 -17.84 -2.07
N ARG A 95 9.82 -19.11 -1.80
CA ARG A 95 9.83 -20.18 -2.82
C ARG A 95 8.64 -20.10 -3.78
N LEU A 96 7.50 -19.63 -3.29
CA LEU A 96 6.22 -19.62 -4.02
C LEU A 96 5.77 -18.20 -4.40
N GLY A 97 6.59 -17.19 -4.13
CA GLY A 97 6.31 -15.81 -4.55
C GLY A 97 6.50 -15.62 -6.05
N PRO A 98 5.75 -14.70 -6.69
CA PRO A 98 5.98 -14.34 -8.08
C PRO A 98 7.37 -13.67 -8.23
N PRO A 99 8.06 -13.87 -9.37
CA PRO A 99 9.24 -13.09 -9.67
C PRO A 99 8.84 -11.62 -9.93
N ILE A 100 9.69 -10.71 -9.48
CA ILE A 100 9.52 -9.27 -9.69
C ILE A 100 10.74 -8.78 -10.45
N SER A 101 10.55 -8.39 -11.71
CA SER A 101 11.58 -7.78 -12.54
C SER A 101 11.60 -6.25 -12.45
N HIS A 102 10.49 -5.62 -12.08
CA HIS A 102 10.39 -4.15 -12.00
C HIS A 102 9.25 -3.68 -11.09
N LEU A 103 9.40 -2.48 -10.54
CA LEU A 103 8.37 -1.72 -9.82
C LEU A 103 8.38 -0.29 -10.34
N LEU A 104 7.23 0.21 -10.78
CA LEU A 104 7.09 1.54 -11.38
C LEU A 104 6.15 2.39 -10.52
N PHE A 105 6.56 3.62 -10.23
CA PHE A 105 5.73 4.64 -9.60
C PHE A 105 5.94 5.97 -10.31
N ALA A 106 5.03 6.31 -11.22
CA ALA A 106 5.21 7.44 -12.13
C ALA A 106 6.60 7.40 -12.81
N ASP A 107 7.46 8.38 -12.59
CA ASP A 107 8.80 8.47 -13.17
C ASP A 107 9.91 7.81 -12.35
N ASP A 108 9.60 7.41 -11.11
CA ASP A 108 10.48 6.64 -10.24
C ASP A 108 10.31 5.14 -10.55
N SER A 109 11.41 4.48 -10.92
CA SER A 109 11.38 3.07 -11.35
C SER A 109 12.50 2.29 -10.69
N ILE A 110 12.17 1.10 -10.18
CA ILE A 110 13.13 0.14 -9.67
C ILE A 110 13.12 -1.07 -10.61
N PHE A 111 14.31 -1.51 -11.01
CA PHE A 111 14.50 -2.71 -11.83
C PHE A 111 15.28 -3.74 -11.04
N PHE A 112 14.89 -4.99 -11.20
CA PHE A 112 15.51 -6.14 -10.57
C PHE A 112 16.01 -7.09 -11.66
N ALA A 113 17.28 -7.39 -11.61
CA ALA A 113 17.96 -8.28 -12.54
C ALA A 113 19.04 -9.02 -11.77
N ARG A 114 19.37 -10.24 -12.22
CA ARG A 114 20.59 -10.89 -11.78
C ARG A 114 21.82 -10.11 -12.26
N SER A 115 22.91 -10.23 -11.51
CA SER A 115 24.17 -9.54 -11.76
C SER A 115 25.01 -10.17 -12.88
N ASP A 116 24.51 -11.20 -13.58
CA ASP A 116 25.20 -11.74 -14.76
C ASP A 116 25.06 -10.83 -15.98
N LEU A 117 26.08 -10.86 -16.84
CA LEU A 117 26.17 -9.97 -18.00
C LEU A 117 24.99 -10.14 -18.97
N HIS A 118 24.47 -11.35 -19.13
CA HIS A 118 23.34 -11.63 -20.01
C HIS A 118 22.07 -10.92 -19.53
N SER A 119 21.71 -11.07 -18.26
CA SER A 119 20.56 -10.42 -17.64
C SER A 119 20.66 -8.89 -17.67
N VAL A 120 21.85 -8.36 -17.38
CA VAL A 120 22.11 -6.91 -17.37
C VAL A 120 22.05 -6.30 -18.77
N GLN A 121 22.61 -6.97 -19.77
CA GLN A 121 22.49 -6.55 -21.16
C GLN A 121 21.03 -6.63 -21.63
N GLY A 122 20.31 -7.69 -21.26
CA GLY A 122 18.89 -7.84 -21.51
C GLY A 122 18.06 -6.66 -20.97
N LEU A 123 18.35 -6.22 -19.75
CA LEU A 123 17.74 -5.03 -19.15
C LEU A 123 18.09 -3.75 -19.91
N LYS A 124 19.38 -3.53 -20.23
CA LYS A 124 19.84 -2.37 -21.00
C LYS A 124 19.12 -2.26 -22.35
N ASP A 125 19.05 -3.36 -23.09
CA ASP A 125 18.39 -3.41 -24.39
C ASP A 125 16.88 -3.12 -24.29
N ALA A 126 16.21 -3.62 -23.24
CA ALA A 126 14.79 -3.33 -23.01
C ALA A 126 14.56 -1.84 -22.77
N LEU A 127 15.39 -1.25 -21.90
CA LEU A 127 15.34 0.17 -21.58
C LEU A 127 15.64 1.05 -22.80
N GLN A 128 16.64 0.68 -23.60
CA GLN A 128 16.99 1.40 -24.84
C GLN A 128 15.87 1.30 -25.89
N ALA A 129 15.28 0.12 -26.07
CA ALA A 129 14.15 -0.08 -26.97
C ALA A 129 12.96 0.81 -26.57
N TYR A 130 12.63 0.81 -25.27
CA TYR A 130 11.57 1.69 -24.75
C TYR A 130 11.89 3.17 -24.93
N CYS A 131 13.12 3.62 -24.61
CA CYS A 131 13.53 5.01 -24.79
C CYS A 131 13.46 5.44 -26.27
N LYS A 132 13.87 4.57 -27.19
CA LYS A 132 13.82 4.83 -28.64
C LYS A 132 12.38 4.94 -29.15
N ALA A 133 11.48 4.09 -28.65
CA ALA A 133 10.08 4.09 -29.07
C ALA A 133 9.27 5.25 -28.45
N SER A 134 9.45 5.51 -27.15
CA SER A 134 8.62 6.46 -26.38
C SER A 134 9.15 7.90 -26.36
N GLY A 135 10.40 8.12 -26.78
CA GLY A 135 11.13 9.39 -26.61
C GLY A 135 11.64 9.67 -25.19
N GLN A 136 11.31 8.78 -24.24
CA GLN A 136 11.82 8.85 -22.87
C GLN A 136 13.34 8.74 -22.84
N LYS A 137 13.92 9.31 -21.79
CA LYS A 137 15.36 9.22 -21.53
C LYS A 137 15.61 8.94 -20.06
N ILE A 138 16.48 7.99 -19.78
CA ILE A 138 16.92 7.67 -18.42
C ILE A 138 17.77 8.83 -17.90
N ASN A 139 17.56 9.21 -16.64
CA ASN A 139 18.41 10.17 -15.97
C ASN A 139 19.55 9.44 -15.26
N LEU A 140 20.66 9.19 -15.95
CA LEU A 140 21.80 8.46 -15.40
C LEU A 140 22.41 9.13 -14.16
N GLN A 141 22.35 10.47 -14.07
CA GLN A 141 22.85 11.23 -12.91
C GLN A 141 22.02 11.00 -11.64
N LYS A 142 20.72 10.72 -11.79
CA LYS A 142 19.82 10.39 -10.67
C LYS A 142 19.67 8.88 -10.46
N SER A 143 20.18 8.08 -11.40
CA SER A 143 20.10 6.63 -11.31
C SER A 143 21.20 6.13 -10.38
N SER A 144 20.89 5.15 -9.55
CA SER A 144 21.87 4.44 -8.74
C SER A 144 21.66 2.93 -8.89
N ILE A 145 22.73 2.17 -8.61
CA ILE A 145 22.71 0.72 -8.58
C ILE A 145 22.93 0.26 -7.15
N PHE A 146 22.22 -0.80 -6.77
CA PHE A 146 22.43 -1.49 -5.51
C PHE A 146 22.81 -2.95 -5.79
N PHE A 147 23.86 -3.42 -5.12
CA PHE A 147 24.33 -4.80 -5.20
C PHE A 147 24.05 -5.53 -3.89
N GLY A 148 23.76 -6.83 -3.97
CA GLY A 148 23.69 -7.68 -2.78
C GLY A 148 25.03 -7.78 -2.05
N GLN A 149 25.00 -8.06 -0.75
CA GLN A 149 26.19 -8.06 0.14
C GLN A 149 27.37 -8.93 -0.36
N ASN A 150 27.09 -9.99 -1.12
CA ASN A 150 28.10 -10.96 -1.57
C ASN A 150 28.45 -10.81 -3.07
N CYS A 151 28.21 -9.66 -3.69
CA CYS A 151 28.55 -9.44 -5.10
C CYS A 151 30.05 -9.13 -5.26
N LEU A 152 30.74 -9.89 -6.13
CA LEU A 152 32.16 -9.68 -6.43
C LEU A 152 32.39 -8.34 -7.13
N GLU A 153 33.50 -7.67 -6.83
CA GLU A 153 33.81 -6.33 -7.34
C GLU A 153 33.95 -6.29 -8.87
N ASP A 154 34.51 -7.34 -9.48
CA ASP A 154 34.61 -7.46 -10.94
C ASP A 154 33.23 -7.44 -11.62
N ILE A 155 32.27 -8.14 -11.01
CA ILE A 155 30.88 -8.17 -11.50
C ILE A 155 30.27 -6.78 -11.33
N LYS A 156 30.49 -6.12 -10.19
CA LYS A 156 29.96 -4.75 -9.97
C LYS A 156 30.48 -3.77 -11.01
N ASN A 157 31.77 -3.80 -11.31
CA ASN A 157 32.39 -2.94 -12.32
C ASN A 157 31.83 -3.22 -13.71
N SER A 158 31.69 -4.49 -14.09
CA SER A 158 31.07 -4.90 -15.35
C SER A 158 29.63 -4.38 -15.49
N VAL A 159 28.82 -4.45 -14.42
CA VAL A 159 27.44 -3.94 -14.41
C VAL A 159 27.41 -2.42 -14.52
N LYS A 160 28.27 -1.70 -13.77
CA LYS A 160 28.38 -0.24 -13.82
C LYS A 160 28.75 0.25 -15.22
N GLU A 161 29.72 -0.40 -15.86
CA GLU A 161 30.14 -0.09 -17.24
C GLU A 161 29.02 -0.37 -18.24
N THR A 162 28.36 -1.51 -18.12
CA THR A 162 27.27 -1.91 -19.03
C THR A 162 26.10 -0.93 -18.95
N LEU A 163 25.63 -0.60 -17.74
CA LEU A 163 24.49 0.30 -17.53
C LEU A 163 24.86 1.79 -17.58
N GLN A 164 26.15 2.14 -17.58
CA GLN A 164 26.67 3.51 -17.52
C GLN A 164 26.19 4.28 -16.28
N VAL A 165 26.09 3.60 -15.15
CA VAL A 165 25.71 4.19 -13.86
C VAL A 165 26.84 3.93 -12.86
N SER A 166 27.46 5.01 -12.37
CA SER A 166 28.61 4.94 -11.47
C SER A 166 28.25 5.03 -9.99
N VAL A 167 27.01 5.41 -9.66
CA VAL A 167 26.57 5.62 -8.28
C VAL A 167 26.12 4.29 -7.66
N GLU A 168 26.94 3.73 -6.76
CA GLU A 168 26.62 2.56 -5.94
C GLU A 168 26.15 3.00 -4.54
N ILE A 169 24.95 3.59 -4.49
CA ILE A 169 24.35 4.03 -3.23
C ILE A 169 22.90 3.57 -3.20
N LEU A 170 22.54 2.82 -2.17
CA LEU A 170 21.14 2.64 -1.83
C LEU A 170 20.63 3.97 -1.30
N GLN A 171 19.65 4.56 -2.00
CA GLN A 171 19.03 5.80 -1.49
C GLN A 171 18.49 5.54 -0.09
N ASP A 172 18.83 6.38 0.88
CA ASP A 172 18.32 6.26 2.26
C ASP A 172 16.78 6.25 2.31
N THR A 173 16.15 6.93 1.35
CA THR A 173 14.70 6.94 1.20
C THR A 173 14.23 6.73 -0.23
N TYR A 174 13.24 5.85 -0.43
CA TYR A 174 12.49 5.68 -1.67
C TYR A 174 11.01 6.01 -1.41
N LEU A 175 10.41 6.87 -2.25
CA LEU A 175 9.04 7.37 -2.07
C LEU A 175 8.75 7.94 -0.66
N GLY A 176 9.77 8.53 -0.02
CA GLY A 176 9.66 9.06 1.33
C GLY A 176 9.66 8.01 2.45
N MET A 177 9.99 6.75 2.14
CA MET A 177 10.12 5.63 3.06
C MET A 177 11.58 5.22 3.19
N PRO A 178 12.04 4.75 4.36
CA PRO A 178 13.40 4.22 4.49
C PRO A 178 13.56 2.96 3.63
N THR A 179 14.61 2.91 2.81
CA THR A 179 14.85 1.80 1.88
C THR A 179 15.37 0.55 2.59
N GLU A 180 16.17 0.75 3.65
CA GLU A 180 16.57 -0.30 4.58
C GLU A 180 16.10 0.00 6.00
N ILE A 181 15.37 -0.96 6.57
CA ILE A 181 15.03 -0.96 7.99
C ILE A 181 15.85 -2.08 8.63
N GLY A 182 16.99 -1.70 9.20
CA GLY A 182 17.85 -2.62 9.95
C GLY A 182 17.18 -3.15 11.21
N ARG A 183 17.88 -4.03 11.94
CA ARG A 183 17.37 -4.60 13.21
C ARG A 183 17.12 -3.53 14.29
N ALA A 184 17.86 -2.41 14.25
CA ALA A 184 17.67 -1.26 15.14
C ALA A 184 16.62 -0.27 14.55
N SER A 185 15.35 -0.66 14.61
CA SER A 185 14.22 0.07 13.97
C SER A 185 13.97 1.51 14.47
N THR A 186 14.45 1.87 15.66
CA THR A 186 14.15 3.20 16.26
C THR A 186 14.76 4.34 15.46
N GLY A 187 16.00 4.19 14.98
CA GLY A 187 16.70 5.22 14.21
C GLY A 187 16.07 5.47 12.84
N SER A 188 15.57 4.42 12.18
CA SER A 188 14.99 4.51 10.84
C SER A 188 13.73 5.40 10.76
N PHE A 189 13.06 5.68 11.89
CA PHE A 189 11.85 6.49 11.93
C PHE A 189 12.03 7.85 12.62
N HIS A 190 13.26 8.25 12.97
CA HIS A 190 13.52 9.54 13.64
C HIS A 190 13.11 10.76 12.79
N PHE A 191 13.14 10.62 11.46
CA PHE A 191 12.72 11.67 10.53
C PHE A 191 11.23 12.05 10.66
N LEU A 192 10.38 11.15 11.18
CA LEU A 192 8.94 11.38 11.30
C LEU A 192 8.61 12.45 12.35
N PRO A 193 9.02 12.31 13.62
CA PRO A 193 8.90 13.37 14.61
C PRO A 193 9.46 14.71 14.12
N GLU A 194 10.61 14.72 13.46
CA GLU A 194 11.20 15.96 12.93
C GLU A 194 10.35 16.62 11.84
N ARG A 195 9.74 15.83 10.94
CA ARG A 195 8.82 16.36 9.92
C ARG A 195 7.58 16.96 10.56
N VAL A 196 7.01 16.28 11.56
CA VAL A 196 5.87 16.79 12.33
C VAL A 196 6.27 18.09 13.03
N TRP A 197 7.39 18.10 13.75
CA TRP A 197 7.90 19.28 14.45
C TRP A 197 8.16 20.45 13.51
N ARG A 198 8.88 20.26 12.39
CA ARG A 198 9.14 21.30 11.40
C ARG A 198 7.85 21.87 10.82
N ARG A 199 6.90 20.98 10.51
CA ARG A 199 5.61 21.40 9.94
C ARG A 199 4.78 22.17 10.95
N VAL A 200 4.85 21.85 12.23
CA VAL A 200 4.13 22.53 13.31
C VAL A 200 4.78 23.88 13.63
N ASN A 201 6.11 23.90 13.75
CA ASN A 201 6.85 25.12 14.07
C ASN A 201 6.84 26.17 12.97
N GLY A 202 6.76 25.77 11.70
CA GLY A 202 6.58 26.71 10.58
C GLY A 202 5.30 27.56 10.66
N TRP A 203 4.40 27.28 11.61
CA TRP A 203 3.19 28.08 11.86
C TRP A 203 3.22 28.82 13.19
N ASN A 204 4.27 28.66 14.00
CA ASN A 204 4.36 29.35 15.30
C ASN A 204 4.45 30.88 15.13
N ASP A 205 5.05 31.35 14.04
CA ASP A 205 5.23 32.79 13.77
C ASP A 205 3.94 33.51 13.38
N ARG A 206 2.81 32.79 13.33
CA ARG A 206 1.50 33.34 12.96
C ARG A 206 0.55 33.23 14.16
N PRO A 207 -0.15 34.31 14.55
CA PRO A 207 -1.18 34.21 15.57
C PRO A 207 -2.31 33.30 15.06
N MET A 208 -2.58 32.22 15.80
CA MET A 208 -3.60 31.24 15.46
C MET A 208 -4.64 31.14 16.57
N SER A 209 -5.91 31.21 16.19
CA SER A 209 -7.02 30.85 17.07
C SER A 209 -6.95 29.37 17.47
N ARG A 210 -7.58 28.99 18.58
CA ARG A 210 -7.64 27.59 19.03
C ARG A 210 -8.24 26.67 17.96
N ALA A 211 -9.29 27.11 17.28
CA ALA A 211 -9.91 26.36 16.18
C ALA A 211 -8.96 26.13 15.00
N ARG A 212 -8.15 27.15 14.65
CA ARG A 212 -7.14 27.03 13.58
C ARG A 212 -6.03 26.05 13.99
N LYS A 213 -5.55 26.11 15.24
CA LYS A 213 -4.57 25.14 15.77
C LYS A 213 -5.10 23.72 15.70
N GLU A 214 -6.35 23.51 16.11
CA GLU A 214 -6.98 22.17 16.14
C GLU A 214 -7.03 21.58 14.74
N THR A 215 -7.54 22.37 13.79
CA THR A 215 -7.68 21.98 12.38
C THR A 215 -6.31 21.69 11.77
N MET A 216 -5.32 22.55 12.00
CA MET A 216 -3.96 22.36 11.50
C MET A 216 -3.34 21.07 12.05
N LEU A 217 -3.42 20.83 13.35
CA LEU A 217 -2.83 19.64 13.95
C LEU A 217 -3.48 18.36 13.41
N LYS A 218 -4.81 18.32 13.28
CA LYS A 218 -5.52 17.12 12.80
C LYS A 218 -5.37 16.89 11.30
N ALA A 219 -5.56 17.92 10.49
CA ALA A 219 -5.56 17.81 9.03
C ALA A 219 -4.14 17.73 8.46
N VAL A 220 -3.16 18.36 9.13
CA VAL A 220 -1.78 18.45 8.64
C VAL A 220 -0.84 17.60 9.47
N ALA A 221 -0.68 17.88 10.77
CA ALA A 221 0.35 17.22 11.57
C ALA A 221 0.11 15.71 11.74
N GLN A 222 -1.12 15.31 12.04
CA GLN A 222 -1.51 13.89 12.18
C GLN A 222 -1.60 13.16 10.83
N ALA A 223 -1.65 13.88 9.71
CA ALA A 223 -1.64 13.26 8.38
C ALA A 223 -0.24 12.83 7.93
N ILE A 224 0.83 13.51 8.37
CA ILE A 224 2.22 13.26 7.99
C ILE A 224 2.65 11.78 8.16
N PRO A 225 2.45 11.13 9.33
CA PRO A 225 2.92 9.76 9.51
C PRO A 225 2.03 8.70 8.83
N THR A 226 0.87 9.08 8.29
CA THR A 226 -0.15 8.14 7.76
C THR A 226 0.43 7.18 6.73
N TYR A 227 1.26 7.68 5.82
CA TYR A 227 1.86 6.84 4.78
C TYR A 227 2.78 5.77 5.37
N VAL A 228 3.68 6.16 6.28
CA VAL A 228 4.62 5.23 6.94
C VAL A 228 3.90 4.25 7.86
N MET A 229 2.93 4.75 8.64
CA MET A 229 2.07 3.94 9.52
C MET A 229 1.23 2.91 8.75
N SER A 230 1.00 3.14 7.46
CA SER A 230 0.28 2.17 6.63
C SER A 230 1.12 0.95 6.26
N CYS A 231 2.45 1.03 6.36
CA CYS A 231 3.35 -0.06 5.98
C CYS A 231 4.08 -0.68 7.18
N PHE A 232 4.30 0.11 8.24
CA PHE A 232 5.14 -0.28 9.36
C PHE A 232 4.49 0.01 10.71
N LYS A 233 4.72 -0.89 11.68
CA LYS A 233 4.45 -0.65 13.09
C LYS A 233 5.56 0.25 13.63
N LEU A 234 5.19 1.49 13.96
CA LEU A 234 6.13 2.44 14.53
C LEU A 234 6.47 2.07 15.97
N PRO A 235 7.72 2.30 16.41
CA PRO A 235 8.08 2.21 17.82
C PRO A 235 7.22 3.16 18.65
N VAL A 236 6.81 2.71 19.84
CA VAL A 236 6.03 3.52 20.79
C VAL A 236 6.73 4.84 21.11
N SER A 237 8.06 4.81 21.24
CA SER A 237 8.88 6.01 21.48
C SER A 237 8.75 7.06 20.36
N THR A 238 8.65 6.64 19.10
CA THR A 238 8.43 7.55 17.96
C THR A 238 7.04 8.17 18.02
N CYS A 239 6.02 7.39 18.36
CA CYS A 239 4.65 7.88 18.57
C CYS A 239 4.59 8.90 19.72
N GLU A 240 5.24 8.62 20.85
CA GLU A 240 5.29 9.52 22.00
C GLU A 240 6.03 10.84 21.69
N LYS A 241 7.09 10.81 20.88
CA LYS A 241 7.76 12.03 20.41
C LYS A 241 6.83 12.89 19.55
N MET A 242 6.11 12.28 18.59
CA MET A 242 5.13 13.02 17.76
C MET A 242 3.98 13.58 18.60
N LYS A 243 3.44 12.79 19.54
CA LYS A 243 2.42 13.22 20.50
C LYS A 243 2.90 14.42 21.33
N SER A 244 4.13 14.37 21.83
CA SER A 244 4.73 15.50 22.55
C SER A 244 4.77 16.76 21.69
N CYS A 245 5.18 16.68 20.43
CA CYS A 245 5.17 17.84 19.53
C CYS A 245 3.77 18.42 19.31
N ILE A 246 2.75 17.57 19.18
CA ILE A 246 1.35 18.00 19.02
C ILE A 246 0.86 18.72 20.28
N LEU A 247 1.13 18.14 21.45
CA LEU A 247 0.72 18.69 22.75
C LEU A 247 1.43 20.02 23.05
N ASP A 248 2.74 20.08 22.86
CA ASP A 248 3.56 21.27 23.08
C ASP A 248 3.03 22.45 22.24
N HIS A 249 2.61 22.21 21.00
CA HIS A 249 2.05 23.25 20.14
C HIS A 249 0.61 23.64 20.50
N TRP A 250 -0.21 22.67 20.89
CA TRP A 250 -1.59 22.90 21.30
C TRP A 250 -1.66 23.80 22.54
N TRP A 251 -0.93 23.43 23.59
CA TRP A 251 -0.88 24.18 24.84
C TRP A 251 0.01 25.42 24.73
N GLY A 252 1.06 25.36 23.92
CA GLY A 252 1.98 26.48 23.68
C GLY A 252 3.07 26.61 24.74
N PHE A 253 3.83 27.68 24.61
CA PHE A 253 4.90 28.06 25.54
C PHE A 253 4.57 29.43 26.17
N GLU A 254 5.00 29.64 27.41
CA GLU A 254 4.97 30.90 28.16
C GLU A 254 6.37 31.17 28.67
N ASP A 255 6.93 32.35 28.39
CA ASP A 255 8.26 32.75 28.89
C ASP A 255 9.37 31.70 28.64
N GLY A 256 9.34 31.06 27.47
CA GLY A 256 10.29 30.00 27.10
C GLY A 256 10.07 28.65 27.80
N LYS A 257 9.03 28.51 28.64
CA LYS A 257 8.63 27.27 29.32
C LYS A 257 7.36 26.69 28.70
N LYS A 258 7.23 25.36 28.73
CA LYS A 258 6.03 24.67 28.25
C LYS A 258 4.82 25.06 29.12
N LYS A 259 3.71 25.46 28.50
CA LYS A 259 2.46 25.68 29.24
C LYS A 259 1.98 24.35 29.83
N MET A 260 1.34 24.44 30.99
CA MET A 260 0.75 23.27 31.66
C MET A 260 -0.28 22.62 30.74
N HIS A 261 -0.22 21.29 30.63
CA HIS A 261 -1.22 20.51 29.91
C HIS A 261 -2.47 20.37 30.78
N TRP A 262 -3.51 21.15 30.50
CA TRP A 262 -4.72 21.20 31.33
C TRP A 262 -5.64 19.99 31.19
N ARG A 263 -5.44 19.14 30.17
CA ARG A 263 -6.22 17.92 29.92
C ARG A 263 -5.31 16.76 29.56
N SER A 264 -5.70 15.55 29.94
CA SER A 264 -4.98 14.32 29.61
C SER A 264 -5.03 14.03 28.11
N TRP A 265 -4.04 13.30 27.60
CA TRP A 265 -4.02 12.87 26.19
C TRP A 265 -5.19 11.95 25.84
N GLU A 266 -5.62 11.10 26.78
CA GLU A 266 -6.79 10.24 26.62
C GLU A 266 -8.04 11.09 26.31
N TRP A 267 -8.31 12.12 27.10
CA TRP A 267 -9.43 13.03 26.83
C TRP A 267 -9.27 13.79 25.50
N MET A 268 -8.05 14.19 25.14
CA MET A 268 -7.77 14.85 23.86
C MET A 268 -8.09 13.94 22.67
N THR A 269 -7.86 12.62 22.80
CA THR A 269 -8.09 11.64 21.74
C THR A 269 -9.51 11.09 21.70
N THR A 270 -10.26 11.19 22.80
CA THR A 270 -11.68 10.84 22.85
C THR A 270 -12.46 11.57 21.74
N PRO A 271 -13.35 10.87 20.99
CA PRO A 271 -14.19 11.48 19.97
C PRO A 271 -15.01 12.68 20.47
N LYS A 272 -15.29 13.64 19.59
CA LYS A 272 -16.10 14.83 19.92
C LYS A 272 -17.51 14.45 20.38
N SER A 273 -18.09 13.40 19.81
CA SER A 273 -19.40 12.87 20.21
C SER A 273 -19.43 12.37 21.66
N LEU A 274 -18.27 12.00 22.21
CA LEU A 274 -18.10 11.55 23.60
C LEU A 274 -17.50 12.66 24.50
N GLY A 275 -17.53 13.92 24.06
CA GLY A 275 -17.08 15.08 24.84
C GLY A 275 -15.57 15.31 24.85
N GLY A 276 -14.78 14.58 24.04
CA GLY A 276 -13.35 14.82 23.86
C GLY A 276 -13.02 15.78 22.71
N MET A 277 -11.73 15.92 22.39
CA MET A 277 -11.31 16.75 21.26
C MET A 277 -11.28 15.99 19.93
N GLY A 278 -11.13 14.67 19.91
CA GLY A 278 -11.06 13.87 18.69
C GLY A 278 -9.71 13.96 17.96
N PHE A 279 -8.61 14.13 18.69
CA PHE A 279 -7.28 13.87 18.14
C PHE A 279 -7.09 12.35 17.92
N ARG A 280 -6.29 11.95 16.94
CA ARG A 280 -5.97 10.52 16.77
C ARG A 280 -4.92 10.08 17.79
N ASP A 281 -5.20 8.98 18.50
CA ASP A 281 -4.15 8.23 19.16
C ASP A 281 -3.25 7.57 18.10
N LEU A 282 -1.97 7.92 18.11
CA LEU A 282 -1.03 7.51 17.05
C LEU A 282 -0.74 6.01 17.07
N GLY A 283 -0.80 5.35 18.23
CA GLY A 283 -0.60 3.91 18.37
C GLY A 283 -1.80 3.13 17.83
N LEU A 284 -3.01 3.49 18.26
CA LEU A 284 -4.26 2.89 17.78
C LEU A 284 -4.46 3.16 16.29
N PHE A 285 -4.19 4.38 15.83
CA PHE A 285 -4.28 4.73 14.41
C PHE A 285 -3.28 3.93 13.56
N ASN A 286 -2.05 3.74 14.03
CA ASN A 286 -1.08 2.90 13.32
C ASN A 286 -1.55 1.44 13.22
N GLN A 287 -2.11 0.87 14.29
CA GLN A 287 -2.68 -0.47 14.25
C GLN A 287 -3.85 -0.57 13.27
N ALA A 288 -4.76 0.42 13.27
CA ALA A 288 -5.88 0.48 12.34
C ALA A 288 -5.43 0.57 10.87
N MET A 289 -4.40 1.37 10.58
CA MET A 289 -3.83 1.49 9.23
C MET A 289 -3.20 0.17 8.74
N LEU A 290 -2.56 -0.57 9.64
CA LEU A 290 -2.00 -1.90 9.34
C LEU A 290 -3.09 -2.95 9.19
N ALA A 291 -4.14 -2.87 10.01
CA ALA A 291 -5.34 -3.71 9.88
C ALA A 291 -5.98 -3.51 8.50
N ARG A 292 -6.07 -2.28 8.00
CA ARG A 292 -6.53 -2.01 6.63
C ARG A 292 -5.69 -2.71 5.57
N GLN A 293 -4.36 -2.80 5.73
CA GLN A 293 -3.53 -3.56 4.78
C GLN A 293 -3.74 -5.07 4.93
N GLY A 294 -3.86 -5.58 6.16
CA GLY A 294 -4.22 -6.98 6.40
C GLY A 294 -5.54 -7.35 5.71
N TRP A 295 -6.54 -6.47 5.80
CA TRP A 295 -7.83 -6.64 5.15
C TRP A 295 -7.68 -6.73 3.63
N ARG A 296 -6.93 -5.81 3.01
CA ARG A 296 -6.67 -5.85 1.56
C ARG A 296 -5.97 -7.14 1.12
N ILE A 297 -5.07 -7.68 1.94
CA ILE A 297 -4.40 -8.95 1.63
C ILE A 297 -5.40 -10.11 1.65
N VAL A 298 -6.37 -10.08 2.55
CA VAL A 298 -7.41 -11.11 2.66
C VAL A 298 -8.44 -10.99 1.52
N THR A 299 -8.86 -9.78 1.17
CA THR A 299 -9.91 -9.57 0.16
C THR A 299 -9.41 -9.56 -1.28
N ASP A 300 -8.13 -9.23 -1.51
CA ASP A 300 -7.52 -9.20 -2.85
C ASP A 300 -6.21 -10.00 -2.87
N LEU A 301 -6.37 -11.33 -2.90
CA LEU A 301 -5.27 -12.29 -2.99
C LEU A 301 -4.55 -12.27 -4.35
N VAL A 302 -5.15 -11.68 -5.39
CA VAL A 302 -4.58 -11.58 -6.74
C VAL A 302 -3.57 -10.44 -6.83
N SER A 303 -3.71 -9.41 -5.98
CA SER A 303 -2.74 -8.32 -5.91
C SER A 303 -1.30 -8.79 -5.79
N LEU A 304 -0.37 -8.10 -6.44
CA LEU A 304 1.06 -8.42 -6.39
C LEU A 304 1.57 -8.46 -4.94
N CYS A 305 1.13 -7.52 -4.10
CA CYS A 305 1.49 -7.46 -2.69
C CYS A 305 1.04 -8.72 -1.93
N ALA A 306 -0.23 -9.14 -2.09
CA ALA A 306 -0.74 -10.35 -1.44
C ALA A 306 -0.01 -11.61 -1.92
N ARG A 307 0.22 -11.76 -3.23
CA ARG A 307 0.96 -12.89 -3.81
C ARG A 307 2.39 -12.98 -3.29
N VAL A 308 3.09 -11.85 -3.18
CA VAL A 308 4.46 -11.77 -2.66
C VAL A 308 4.52 -12.13 -1.18
N LEU A 309 3.58 -11.64 -0.36
CA LEU A 309 3.54 -11.95 1.07
C LEU A 309 3.09 -13.40 1.32
N LYS A 310 2.08 -13.89 0.60
CA LYS A 310 1.59 -15.28 0.67
C LYS A 310 2.71 -16.26 0.33
N GLY A 311 3.38 -16.05 -0.81
CA GLY A 311 4.45 -16.93 -1.27
C GLY A 311 5.67 -17.02 -0.34
N ARG A 312 5.88 -16.02 0.54
CA ARG A 312 6.94 -16.03 1.54
C ARG A 312 6.50 -16.52 2.91
N TYR A 313 5.35 -16.08 3.41
CA TYR A 313 4.99 -16.21 4.83
C TYR A 313 3.85 -17.18 5.11
N PHE A 314 2.96 -17.41 4.16
CA PHE A 314 1.79 -18.29 4.34
C PHE A 314 1.41 -18.98 3.01
N PRO A 315 2.33 -19.77 2.40
CA PRO A 315 2.07 -20.33 1.09
C PRO A 315 0.92 -21.34 1.07
N ASN A 316 0.81 -22.14 2.13
CA ASN A 316 -0.14 -23.25 2.26
C ASN A 316 -1.20 -22.97 3.33
N SER A 317 -1.38 -21.71 3.72
CA SER A 317 -2.31 -21.31 4.77
C SER A 317 -2.89 -19.92 4.47
N ASP A 318 -3.74 -19.45 5.37
CA ASP A 318 -4.32 -18.10 5.29
C ASP A 318 -3.58 -17.11 6.17
N LEU A 319 -3.85 -15.81 5.95
CA LEU A 319 -3.30 -14.73 6.77
C LEU A 319 -3.63 -14.94 8.26
N TRP A 320 -4.82 -15.47 8.54
CA TRP A 320 -5.29 -15.74 9.89
C TRP A 320 -4.35 -16.70 10.61
N ASN A 321 -3.97 -17.81 9.99
CA ASN A 321 -3.13 -18.83 10.63
C ASN A 321 -1.64 -18.63 10.36
N ALA A 322 -1.27 -17.54 9.68
CA ALA A 322 0.11 -17.28 9.30
C ALA A 322 1.02 -17.08 10.53
N PRO A 323 2.14 -17.83 10.63
CA PRO A 323 3.06 -17.72 11.75
C PRO A 323 3.91 -16.44 11.67
N LYS A 324 4.67 -16.17 12.74
CA LYS A 324 5.75 -15.18 12.75
C LYS A 324 7.10 -15.91 12.71
N PRO A 325 7.73 -16.07 11.53
CA PRO A 325 9.06 -16.66 11.43
C PRO A 325 10.11 -15.87 12.23
N THR A 326 11.25 -16.51 12.50
CA THR A 326 12.42 -15.86 13.12
C THR A 326 13.10 -14.86 12.19
N ALA A 327 13.17 -15.16 10.89
CA ALA A 327 13.72 -14.28 9.86
C ALA A 327 12.61 -13.60 9.04
N THR A 328 12.16 -12.43 9.50
CA THR A 328 11.08 -11.66 8.87
C THR A 328 11.54 -10.28 8.41
N SER A 329 10.96 -9.79 7.32
CA SER A 329 11.01 -8.37 6.99
C SER A 329 10.26 -7.55 8.06
N PHE A 330 10.60 -6.27 8.20
CA PHE A 330 9.93 -5.40 9.18
C PHE A 330 8.43 -5.23 8.90
N THR A 331 8.02 -5.34 7.64
CA THR A 331 6.62 -5.28 7.20
C THR A 331 5.79 -6.44 7.77
N TRP A 332 6.33 -7.65 7.85
CA TRP A 332 5.50 -8.81 8.20
C TRP A 332 4.96 -8.77 9.64
N PRO A 333 5.77 -8.55 10.69
CA PRO A 333 5.26 -8.32 12.04
C PRO A 333 4.30 -7.13 12.13
N SER A 334 4.46 -6.13 11.26
CA SER A 334 3.56 -4.98 11.19
C SER A 334 2.17 -5.38 10.67
N ILE A 335 2.11 -6.21 9.62
CA ILE A 335 0.84 -6.78 9.13
C ILE A 335 0.20 -7.68 10.19
N LEU A 336 0.97 -8.54 10.87
CA LEU A 336 0.45 -9.38 11.96
C LEU A 336 -0.16 -8.54 13.10
N PHE A 337 0.45 -7.41 13.45
CA PHE A 337 -0.10 -6.50 14.45
C PHE A 337 -1.45 -5.91 14.04
N GLY A 338 -1.64 -5.62 12.75
CA GLY A 338 -2.93 -5.23 12.18
C GLY A 338 -3.94 -6.38 12.13
N ARG A 339 -3.49 -7.59 11.74
CA ARG A 339 -4.31 -8.81 11.73
C ARG A 339 -4.90 -9.12 13.10
N ASP A 340 -4.13 -8.93 14.18
CA ASP A 340 -4.62 -9.19 15.53
C ASP A 340 -5.73 -8.21 15.96
N LEU A 341 -5.80 -7.02 15.35
CA LEU A 341 -6.96 -6.13 15.49
C LEU A 341 -8.14 -6.64 14.65
N LEU A 342 -7.91 -7.03 13.40
CA LEU A 342 -8.95 -7.57 12.52
C LEU A 342 -9.64 -8.78 13.16
N ARG A 343 -8.89 -9.73 13.73
CA ARG A 343 -9.45 -10.92 14.40
C ARG A 343 -10.46 -10.60 15.51
N LYS A 344 -10.44 -9.39 16.09
CA LYS A 344 -11.38 -9.00 17.14
C LYS A 344 -12.74 -8.57 16.60
N GLY A 345 -12.82 -8.16 15.33
CA GLY A 345 -14.02 -7.57 14.74
C GLY A 345 -14.51 -8.24 13.47
N VAL A 346 -13.62 -8.90 12.73
CA VAL A 346 -13.91 -9.58 11.47
C VAL A 346 -14.68 -10.87 11.72
N ARG A 347 -15.73 -11.09 10.93
CA ARG A 347 -16.59 -12.28 11.00
C ARG A 347 -16.70 -12.95 9.65
N TRP A 348 -17.10 -14.21 9.66
CA TRP A 348 -17.53 -14.90 8.45
C TRP A 348 -19.03 -14.66 8.22
N GLY A 349 -19.37 -14.22 7.01
CA GLY A 349 -20.71 -14.29 6.45
C GLY A 349 -20.91 -15.63 5.78
N ILE A 350 -22.07 -16.25 6.03
CA ILE A 350 -22.39 -17.59 5.56
C ILE A 350 -22.99 -17.50 4.15
N GLY A 351 -22.24 -18.01 3.18
CA GLY A 351 -22.72 -18.23 1.82
C GLY A 351 -23.32 -19.62 1.73
N ASN A 352 -22.49 -20.60 1.38
CA ASN A 352 -22.83 -22.02 1.34
C ASN A 352 -22.42 -22.78 2.61
N GLY A 353 -21.69 -22.15 3.54
CA GLY A 353 -21.26 -22.72 4.81
C GLY A 353 -20.16 -23.78 4.73
N SER A 354 -19.67 -24.11 3.54
CA SER A 354 -18.74 -25.23 3.30
C SER A 354 -17.31 -24.97 3.74
N SER A 355 -16.93 -23.70 3.94
CA SER A 355 -15.55 -23.31 4.29
C SER A 355 -15.40 -22.81 5.73
N VAL A 356 -16.53 -22.52 6.40
CA VAL A 356 -16.57 -21.97 7.76
C VAL A 356 -16.73 -23.10 8.76
N LYS A 357 -15.78 -23.25 9.69
CA LYS A 357 -15.84 -24.26 10.75
C LYS A 357 -16.66 -23.78 11.94
N ILE A 358 -17.67 -24.55 12.34
CA ILE A 358 -18.64 -24.19 13.38
C ILE A 358 -17.96 -23.74 14.69
N LEU A 359 -16.95 -24.49 15.14
CA LEU A 359 -16.31 -24.30 16.45
C LEU A 359 -15.02 -23.46 16.41
N LYS A 360 -14.39 -23.31 15.23
CA LYS A 360 -13.06 -22.68 15.10
C LYS A 360 -13.15 -21.25 14.55
N ASP A 361 -14.14 -20.97 13.70
CA ASP A 361 -14.26 -19.68 13.01
C ASP A 361 -15.25 -18.75 13.70
N HIS A 362 -15.00 -17.43 13.59
CA HIS A 362 -15.88 -16.42 14.17
C HIS A 362 -16.97 -16.04 13.18
N TRP A 363 -18.13 -16.69 13.26
CA TRP A 363 -19.28 -16.44 12.38
C TRP A 363 -20.54 -15.99 13.14
N ILE A 364 -20.67 -16.33 14.42
CA ILE A 364 -21.81 -15.93 15.27
C ILE A 364 -21.59 -14.51 15.84
N PRO A 365 -22.54 -13.56 15.64
CA PRO A 365 -22.44 -12.21 16.18
C PRO A 365 -22.33 -12.16 17.71
N GLY A 366 -21.27 -11.54 18.23
CA GLY A 366 -21.11 -11.33 19.69
C GLY A 366 -20.59 -12.54 20.47
N ILE A 367 -20.51 -13.72 19.85
CA ILE A 367 -20.00 -14.95 20.48
C ILE A 367 -18.63 -15.29 19.91
N LYS A 368 -17.62 -15.40 20.78
CA LYS A 368 -16.28 -15.85 20.37
C LYS A 368 -16.31 -17.37 20.12
N PRO A 369 -15.49 -17.90 19.18
CA PRO A 369 -15.44 -19.35 18.94
C PRO A 369 -15.18 -20.17 20.21
N SER A 370 -14.33 -19.66 21.11
CA SER A 370 -14.04 -20.29 22.42
C SER A 370 -15.22 -20.35 23.40
N MET A 371 -16.28 -19.59 23.14
CA MET A 371 -17.50 -19.53 23.97
C MET A 371 -18.61 -20.41 23.41
N VAL A 372 -18.48 -20.89 22.17
CA VAL A 372 -19.44 -21.80 21.56
C VAL A 372 -19.33 -23.15 22.27
N ARG A 373 -20.40 -23.57 22.93
CA ARG A 373 -20.50 -24.83 23.66
C ARG A 373 -21.62 -25.66 23.04
N PRO A 374 -21.31 -26.65 22.20
CA PRO A 374 -22.36 -27.47 21.62
C PRO A 374 -22.94 -28.41 22.68
N LEU A 375 -24.26 -28.58 22.68
CA LEU A 375 -25.00 -29.47 23.59
C LEU A 375 -24.72 -30.95 23.28
N LEU A 376 -24.46 -31.25 22.01
CA LEU A 376 -24.09 -32.56 21.49
C LEU A 376 -22.67 -32.54 20.92
N PRO A 377 -21.93 -33.67 20.95
CA PRO A 377 -20.58 -33.72 20.43
C PRO A 377 -20.56 -33.44 18.92
N LEU A 378 -19.81 -32.43 18.52
CA LEU A 378 -19.54 -32.07 17.12
C LEU A 378 -18.07 -32.33 16.79
N PRO A 379 -17.76 -32.91 15.61
CA PRO A 379 -16.38 -33.02 15.13
C PRO A 379 -15.74 -31.64 15.03
N GLU A 380 -14.44 -31.52 15.36
CA GLU A 380 -13.76 -30.21 15.37
C GLU A 380 -13.68 -29.50 14.01
N ASP A 381 -13.75 -30.27 12.92
CA ASP A 381 -13.64 -29.77 11.55
C ASP A 381 -14.98 -29.71 10.82
N VAL A 382 -16.10 -29.86 11.55
CA VAL A 382 -17.44 -29.69 10.99
C VAL A 382 -17.67 -28.25 10.53
N THR A 383 -18.26 -28.13 9.36
CA THR A 383 -18.54 -26.87 8.68
C THR A 383 -20.00 -26.44 8.87
N VAL A 384 -20.28 -25.17 8.62
CA VAL A 384 -21.60 -24.55 8.90
C VAL A 384 -22.69 -25.09 7.97
N ASP A 385 -22.34 -25.59 6.79
CA ASP A 385 -23.23 -26.32 5.87
C ASP A 385 -24.00 -27.47 6.55
N PHE A 386 -23.42 -28.12 7.56
CA PHE A 386 -24.10 -29.14 8.36
C PHE A 386 -25.41 -28.65 9.02
N LEU A 387 -25.46 -27.37 9.39
CA LEU A 387 -26.61 -26.71 10.02
C LEU A 387 -27.59 -26.12 8.99
N VAL A 388 -27.26 -26.18 7.70
CA VAL A 388 -28.09 -25.65 6.62
C VAL A 388 -28.87 -26.80 5.97
N ASN A 389 -30.10 -26.52 5.55
CA ASN A 389 -30.91 -27.45 4.78
C ASN A 389 -30.60 -27.29 3.28
N ASP A 390 -29.90 -28.27 2.70
CA ASP A 390 -29.46 -28.29 1.31
C ASP A 390 -30.60 -28.11 0.28
N ALA A 391 -31.84 -28.46 0.62
CA ALA A 391 -32.97 -28.38 -0.30
C ALA A 391 -33.60 -26.98 -0.39
N ILE A 392 -33.46 -26.18 0.67
CA ILE A 392 -34.19 -24.89 0.84
C ILE A 392 -33.21 -23.72 0.89
N GLY A 393 -31.95 -23.94 1.26
CA GLY A 393 -30.95 -22.88 1.44
C GLY A 393 -31.20 -22.02 2.69
N GLU A 394 -31.92 -22.58 3.66
CA GLU A 394 -32.25 -21.98 4.95
C GLU A 394 -31.66 -22.82 6.10
N TRP A 395 -31.60 -22.25 7.30
CA TRP A 395 -31.15 -22.97 8.49
C TRP A 395 -32.06 -24.17 8.79
N ASP A 396 -31.45 -25.29 9.17
CA ASP A 396 -32.14 -26.45 9.72
C ASP A 396 -32.41 -26.18 11.21
N GLU A 397 -33.59 -25.62 11.51
CA GLU A 397 -33.96 -25.21 12.87
C GLU A 397 -33.82 -26.35 13.89
N ASP A 398 -34.26 -27.55 13.53
CA ASP A 398 -34.19 -28.73 14.39
C ASP A 398 -32.73 -29.07 14.74
N LYS A 399 -31.83 -29.05 13.74
CA LYS A 399 -30.40 -29.23 14.00
C LYS A 399 -29.84 -28.11 14.87
N VAL A 400 -30.13 -26.85 14.55
CA VAL A 400 -29.59 -25.71 15.31
C VAL A 400 -30.01 -25.78 16.79
N PHE A 401 -31.28 -26.05 17.09
CA PHE A 401 -31.76 -26.20 18.47
C PHE A 401 -31.25 -27.47 19.16
N SER A 402 -30.91 -28.53 18.41
CA SER A 402 -30.34 -29.74 19.00
C SER A 402 -28.88 -29.57 19.45
N PHE A 403 -28.11 -28.70 18.77
CA PHE A 403 -26.67 -28.53 19.02
C PHE A 403 -26.35 -27.28 19.85
N PHE A 404 -27.22 -26.27 19.94
CA PHE A 404 -26.94 -25.02 20.65
C PHE A 404 -28.02 -24.68 21.67
N ASP A 405 -27.64 -23.94 22.71
CA ASP A 405 -28.61 -23.38 23.67
C ASP A 405 -29.55 -22.40 22.98
N GLU A 406 -30.74 -22.20 23.55
CA GLU A 406 -31.81 -21.38 22.97
C GLU A 406 -31.35 -19.97 22.57
N THR A 407 -30.47 -19.35 23.35
CA THR A 407 -29.99 -17.99 23.07
C THR A 407 -29.03 -17.95 21.88
N THR A 408 -28.11 -18.92 21.79
CA THR A 408 -27.18 -19.05 20.67
C THR A 408 -27.91 -19.49 19.39
N ALA A 409 -28.85 -20.43 19.51
CA ALA A 409 -29.67 -20.91 18.40
C ALA A 409 -30.46 -19.76 17.74
N GLN A 410 -31.15 -18.94 18.53
CA GLN A 410 -31.87 -17.76 18.02
C GLN A 410 -30.95 -16.77 17.30
N GLN A 411 -29.70 -16.59 17.77
CA GLN A 411 -28.74 -15.74 17.09
C GLN A 411 -28.27 -16.34 15.76
N ILE A 412 -28.06 -17.66 15.70
CA ILE A 412 -27.69 -18.37 14.46
C ILE A 412 -28.79 -18.20 13.41
N LEU A 413 -30.05 -18.40 13.78
CA LEU A 413 -31.20 -18.28 12.86
C LEU A 413 -31.38 -16.87 12.28
N GLN A 414 -30.87 -15.84 12.96
CA GLN A 414 -30.88 -14.45 12.46
C GLN A 414 -29.75 -14.15 11.46
N ILE A 415 -28.76 -15.02 11.32
CA ILE A 415 -27.67 -14.85 10.35
C ILE A 415 -28.23 -15.16 8.96
N PRO A 416 -28.15 -14.22 7.99
CA PRO A 416 -28.61 -14.49 6.63
C PRO A 416 -27.73 -15.56 5.98
N VAL A 417 -28.38 -16.56 5.35
CA VAL A 417 -27.75 -17.58 4.51
C VAL A 417 -28.14 -17.31 3.05
N SER A 418 -27.23 -17.55 2.11
CA SER A 418 -27.53 -17.33 0.69
C SER A 418 -28.41 -18.45 0.14
N ALA A 419 -29.70 -18.17 -0.05
CA ALA A 419 -30.67 -19.10 -0.66
C ALA A 419 -30.32 -19.52 -2.11
N HIS A 420 -29.46 -18.74 -2.79
CA HIS A 420 -28.99 -19.03 -4.15
C HIS A 420 -27.60 -19.69 -4.20
N GLY A 421 -27.03 -20.02 -3.04
CA GLY A 421 -25.63 -20.40 -2.93
C GLY A 421 -24.69 -19.21 -3.14
N GLY A 422 -23.42 -19.39 -2.76
CA GLY A 422 -22.37 -18.38 -2.84
C GLY A 422 -21.16 -18.81 -2.02
N GLU A 423 -19.96 -18.32 -2.35
CA GLU A 423 -18.79 -18.57 -1.51
C GLU A 423 -18.95 -17.83 -0.17
N ASP A 424 -18.55 -18.49 0.92
CA ASP A 424 -18.47 -17.82 2.21
C ASP A 424 -17.50 -16.64 2.12
N PHE A 425 -17.84 -15.55 2.82
CA PHE A 425 -17.10 -14.32 2.70
C PHE A 425 -16.79 -13.75 4.08
N ILE A 426 -15.80 -12.87 4.12
CA ILE A 426 -15.36 -12.23 5.35
C ILE A 426 -15.97 -10.83 5.41
N SER A 427 -16.60 -10.48 6.53
CA SER A 427 -17.29 -9.21 6.80
C SER A 427 -16.68 -8.42 7.95
#